data_AF-A0A922SBW3-F1
#
_entry.id   AF-A0A922SBW3-F1
#
_cell.length_a   1.000
_cell.length_b   1.000
_cell.length_c   1.000
_cell.angle_alpha   90.00
_cell.angle_beta   90.00
_cell.angle_gamma   90.00
#
_symmetry.space_group_name_H-M   'P 1'
#
loop_
_entity.id
_entity.type
_entity.pdbx_description
1 polymer ?
#
loop_
_entity_poly.entity_id
_entity_poly.type
_entity_poly.pdbx_seq_one_letter_code
_entity_poly.pdbx_strand_id
1 'polypeptide(L)' 'MTSRLDRLFVLLEAGAGPATRRAAARQLGEVQKAHPEELHRLLGRLMTHLRSPAWETRVAAAQVTN' A
#
# COMPACT_ATOMS: atom_id res chain seq x y z
N MET A 1 5.81 -17.76 3.77
CA MET A 1 5.73 -17.42 2.33
C MET A 1 5.28 -15.97 2.23
N THR A 2 6.17 -15.04 1.89
CA THR A 2 5.82 -13.61 1.73
C THR A 2 5.04 -13.44 0.44
N SER A 3 3.77 -13.02 0.54
CA SER A 3 2.94 -12.79 -0.63
C SER A 3 3.48 -11.62 -1.45
N ARG A 4 3.12 -11.54 -2.75
CA ARG A 4 3.43 -10.37 -3.58
C ARG A 4 2.90 -9.07 -2.94
N LEU A 5 1.78 -9.16 -2.24
CA LEU A 5 1.17 -8.09 -1.46
C LEU A 5 2.04 -7.64 -0.28
N ASP A 6 2.61 -8.57 0.49
CA ASP A 6 3.47 -8.22 1.63
C ASP A 6 4.72 -7.45 1.17
N ARG A 7 5.31 -7.82 0.02
CA ARG A 7 6.42 -7.06 -0.57
C ARG A 7 6.02 -5.65 -0.98
N LEU A 8 4.82 -5.46 -1.52
CA LEU A 8 4.34 -4.12 -1.91
C LEU A 8 4.11 -3.23 -0.69
N PHE A 9 3.59 -3.77 0.42
CA PHE A 9 3.48 -3.02 1.68
C PHE A 9 4.84 -2.63 2.25
N VAL A 10 5.81 -3.55 2.23
CA VAL A 10 7.19 -3.24 2.66
C VAL A 10 7.81 -2.15 1.78
N LEU A 11 7.56 -2.16 0.47
CA LEU A 11 8.02 -1.10 -0.43
C LEU A 11 7.30 0.24 -0.22
N LEU A 12 6.06 0.22 0.27
CA LEU A 12 5.29 1.41 0.62
C LEU A 12 5.78 2.06 1.91
N GLU A 13 6.24 1.26 2.89
CA GLU A 13 6.82 1.76 4.14
C GLU A 13 8.32 2.09 4.04
N ALA A 14 9.12 1.17 3.48
CA ALA A 14 10.57 1.22 3.49
C ALA A 14 11.20 1.57 2.12
N GLY A 15 10.39 1.94 1.12
CA GLY A 15 10.89 2.32 -0.19
C GLY A 15 11.87 3.50 -0.11
N ALA A 16 13.06 3.33 -0.66
CA ALA A 16 14.19 4.27 -0.60
C ALA A 16 13.93 5.67 -1.23
N GLY A 17 12.75 5.90 -1.82
CA GLY A 17 12.39 7.20 -2.36
C GLY A 17 10.90 7.38 -2.66
N PRO A 18 10.43 8.63 -2.86
CA PRO A 18 9.03 8.95 -3.13
C PRO A 18 8.47 8.22 -4.36
N ALA A 19 9.26 8.08 -5.43
CA ALA A 19 8.85 7.40 -6.66
C ALA A 19 8.53 5.92 -6.42
N THR A 20 9.36 5.21 -5.64
CA THR A 20 9.16 3.79 -5.30
C THR A 20 7.89 3.59 -4.49
N ARG A 21 7.62 4.46 -3.52
CA ARG A 21 6.38 4.41 -2.72
C ARG A 21 5.12 4.63 -3.56
N ARG A 22 5.16 5.55 -4.53
CA ARG A 22 4.05 5.77 -5.47
C ARG A 22 3.84 4.58 -6.41
N ALA A 23 4.92 3.98 -6.92
CA ALA A 23 4.84 2.80 -7.77
C ALA A 23 4.25 1.60 -7.00
N ALA A 24 4.68 1.40 -5.75
CA ALA A 24 4.13 0.38 -4.86
C ALA A 24 2.64 0.63 -4.57
N ALA A 25 2.26 1.88 -4.29
CA ALA A 25 0.86 2.26 -4.07
C ALA A 25 -0.03 1.96 -5.29
N ARG A 26 0.44 2.31 -6.50
CA ARG A 26 -0.28 1.98 -7.74
C ARG A 26 -0.45 0.48 -7.93
N GLN A 27 0.61 -0.31 -7.75
CA GLN A 27 0.48 -1.77 -7.86
C GLN A 27 -0.47 -2.35 -6.80
N LEU A 28 -0.48 -1.78 -5.59
CA LEU A 28 -1.45 -2.16 -4.56
C LEU A 28 -2.89 -1.89 -5.01
N GLY A 29 -3.15 -0.72 -5.61
CA GLY A 29 -4.47 -0.34 -6.14
C GLY A 29 -4.93 -1.23 -7.31
N GLU A 30 -4.02 -1.65 -8.19
CA GLU A 30 -4.35 -2.56 -9.29
C GLU A 30 -4.64 -3.98 -8.78
N VAL A 31 -3.87 -4.48 -7.81
CA VAL A 31 -4.17 -5.76 -7.13
C VAL A 31 -5.50 -5.69 -6.40
N GLN A 32 -5.80 -4.54 -5.77
CA GLN A 32 -7.06 -4.29 -5.09
C GLN A 32 -8.27 -4.36 -6.03
N LYS A 33 -8.14 -3.84 -7.25
CA LYS A 33 -9.18 -3.92 -8.30
C LYS A 33 -9.34 -5.34 -8.85
N ALA A 34 -8.24 -6.07 -8.98
CA ALA A 34 -8.26 -7.44 -9.50
C ALA A 34 -8.83 -8.48 -8.52
N HIS A 35 -8.71 -8.22 -7.21
CA HIS A 35 -9.12 -9.15 -6.15
C HIS A 35 -10.00 -8.47 -5.09
N PRO A 36 -11.29 -8.18 -5.41
CA PRO A 36 -12.21 -7.52 -4.49
C PRO A 36 -12.52 -8.36 -3.23
N GLU A 37 -12.40 -9.69 -3.29
CA GLU A 37 -12.53 -10.57 -2.12
C GLU A 37 -11.50 -10.31 -1.00
N GLU A 38 -10.31 -9.78 -1.34
CA GLU A 38 -9.27 -9.44 -0.35
C GLU A 38 -9.33 -7.97 0.12
N LEU A 39 -10.28 -7.17 -0.39
CA LEU A 39 -10.48 -5.74 -0.08
C LEU A 39 -10.61 -5.46 1.41
N HIS A 40 -11.37 -6.26 2.16
CA HIS A 40 -11.53 -6.06 3.61
C HIS A 40 -10.21 -6.25 4.36
N ARG A 41 -9.39 -7.21 3.91
CA ARG A 41 -8.07 -7.48 4.50
C ARG A 41 -7.06 -6.37 4.16
N LEU A 42 -7.13 -5.86 2.93
CA LEU A 42 -6.30 -4.75 2.46
C LEU A 42 -6.65 -3.43 3.14
N LEU A 43 -7.94 -3.09 3.25
CA LEU A 43 -8.42 -1.90 3.95
C LEU A 43 -7.99 -1.87 5.42
N GLY A 44 -8.02 -3.02 6.11
CA GLY A 44 -7.54 -3.13 7.49
C GLY A 44 -6.06 -2.76 7.64
N ARG A 45 -5.20 -3.24 6.74
CA ARG A 45 -3.77 -2.85 6.71
C ARG A 45 -3.58 -1.41 6.26
N LEU A 46 -4.31 -0.97 5.23
CA LEU A 46 -4.23 0.40 4.70
C LEU A 46 -4.59 1.44 5.77
N MET A 47 -5.63 1.19 6.57
CA MET A 47 -6.04 2.02 7.72
C MET A 47 -4.96 2.14 8.80
N THR A 48 -4.08 1.14 8.89
CA THR A 48 -2.93 1.18 9.80
C THR A 48 -1.84 2.10 9.25
N HIS A 49 -1.54 2.01 7.95
CA HIS A 49 -0.55 2.88 7.30
C HIS A 49 -1.02 4.34 7.14
N LEU A 50 -2.32 4.59 7.01
CA LEU A 50 -2.93 5.93 7.05
C LEU A 50 -2.72 6.62 8.41
N ARG A 51 -2.56 5.86 9.50
CA ARG A 51 -2.23 6.36 10.84
C ARG A 51 -0.74 6.36 11.15
N SER A 52 0.11 6.04 10.18
CA SER A 52 1.57 6.07 10.37
C SER A 52 2.05 7.49 10.72
N PRO A 53 3.02 7.65 11.63
CA PRO A 53 3.62 8.95 11.93
C PRO A 53 4.37 9.55 10.73
N ALA A 54 4.79 8.72 9.77
CA ALA A 54 5.46 9.16 8.55
C ALA A 54 4.47 9.75 7.53
N TRP A 55 4.60 11.06 7.24
CA TRP A 55 3.78 11.77 6.25
C TRP A 55 3.79 11.10 4.87
N GLU A 56 4.96 10.64 4.44
CA GLU A 56 5.15 10.03 3.12
C GLU A 56 4.40 8.70 2.98
N THR A 57 4.35 7.91 4.06
CA THR A 57 3.58 6.67 4.15
C THR A 57 2.07 6.97 4.09
N ARG A 58 1.61 8.05 4.73
CA ARG A 58 0.20 8.49 4.65
C ARG A 58 -0.19 8.88 3.22
N VAL A 59 0.66 9.66 2.53
CA VAL A 59 0.41 10.07 1.14
C VAL A 59 0.42 8.87 0.19
N ALA A 60 1.36 7.94 0.36
CA ALA A 60 1.43 6.73 -0.45
C ALA A 60 0.21 5.82 -0.21
N ALA A 61 -0.21 5.64 1.05
CA ALA A 61 -1.39 4.86 1.38
C ALA A 61 -2.69 5.49 0.80
N ALA A 62 -2.83 6.82 0.86
CA ALA A 62 -3.98 7.52 0.29
C ALA A 62 -4.07 7.41 -1.24
N GLN A 63 -2.95 7.20 -1.94
CA GLN A 63 -2.93 6.98 -3.39
C GLN A 63 -3.40 5.59 -3.81
N VAL A 64 -3.44 4.62 -2.89
CA VAL A 64 -3.96 3.26 -3.17
C VAL A 64 -5.48 3.29 -3.38
N THR A 65 -6.17 4.21 -2.69
CA THR A 65 -7.63 4.32 -2.70
C THR A 65 -8.23 5.04 -3.91
N ASN A 66 -7.41 5.59 -4.81
CA ASN A 66 -7.86 6.34 -6.01
C ASN A 66 -7.49 5.57 -7.29
#